data_AF-A0A7W1QFP8-F1
#
_entry.id   AF-A0A7W1QFP8-F1
#
_cell.length_a   1.000
_cell.length_b   1.000
_cell.length_c   1.000
_cell.angle_alpha   90.00
_cell.angle_beta   90.00
_cell.angle_gamma   90.00
#
_symmetry.space_group_name_H-M   'P 1'
#
loop_
_entity.id
_entity.type
_entity.pdbx_description
1 polymer ?
#
loop_
_entity_poly.entity_id
_entity_poly.type
_entity_poly.pdbx_seq_one_letter_code
_entity_poly.pdbx_strand_id
1 'polypeptide(L)' 'MPVDSWRLVSRRFSLETPAEAETLFAVANGYMGIRGAHDEGLPSNDPGFFLNGFHETWPIPYGEA' A
#
# COMPACT_ATOMS: atom_id res chain seq x y z
N MET A 1 11.90 -4.54 12.98
CA MET A 1 10.69 -4.94 13.75
C MET A 1 11.07 -6.12 14.65
N PRO A 2 10.50 -6.26 15.87
CA PRO A 2 10.70 -7.46 16.68
C PRO A 2 10.18 -8.71 15.94
N VAL A 3 10.82 -9.85 16.16
CA VAL A 3 10.39 -11.14 15.60
C VAL A 3 9.22 -11.67 16.44
N ASP A 4 8.12 -12.02 15.78
CA ASP A 4 6.97 -12.71 16.33
C ASP A 4 6.53 -13.78 15.32
N SER A 5 6.13 -14.96 15.81
CA SER A 5 5.82 -16.12 14.97
C SER A 5 4.64 -15.90 14.01
N TRP A 6 3.70 -15.03 14.36
CA TRP A 6 2.43 -14.88 13.61
C TRP A 6 2.01 -13.42 13.43
N ARG A 7 2.84 -12.47 13.85
CA ARG A 7 2.51 -11.05 13.81
C ARG A 7 3.65 -10.27 13.21
N LEU A 8 3.31 -9.33 12.34
CA LEU A 8 4.18 -8.22 12.06
C LEU A 8 3.88 -7.12 13.08
N VAL A 9 4.90 -6.64 13.79
CA VAL A 9 4.72 -5.63 14.84
C VAL A 9 5.65 -4.45 14.58
N SER A 10 5.08 -3.26 14.40
CA SER A 10 5.84 -2.02 14.52
C SER A 10 5.60 -1.39 15.88
N ARG A 11 6.67 -1.00 16.57
CA ARG A 11 6.60 -0.31 17.87
C ARG A 11 6.93 1.18 17.77
N ARG A 12 7.26 1.64 16.58
CA ARG A 12 7.64 3.02 16.32
C ARG A 12 6.93 3.49 15.07
N PHE A 13 6.49 4.72 15.14
CA PHE A 13 5.99 5.46 14.00
C PHE A 13 7.17 6.23 13.38
N SER A 14 7.28 6.19 12.05
CA SER A 14 8.35 6.86 11.29
C SER A 14 7.70 7.76 10.25
N LEU A 15 8.03 9.06 10.29
CA LEU A 15 7.60 10.03 9.27
C LEU A 15 8.43 9.92 7.98
N GLU A 16 9.61 9.32 8.06
CA GLU A 16 10.57 9.26 6.96
C GLU A 16 10.28 8.10 5.99
N THR A 17 9.60 7.04 6.50
CA THR A 17 9.35 5.81 5.74
C THR A 17 7.89 5.34 5.75
N PRO A 18 6.89 6.20 5.49
CA PRO A 18 5.48 5.79 5.47
C PRO A 18 5.18 4.71 4.41
N ALA A 19 5.87 4.75 3.26
CA ALA A 19 5.71 3.77 2.18
C ALA A 19 5.98 2.31 2.60
N GLU A 20 6.93 2.09 3.51
CA GLU A 20 7.27 0.76 4.01
C GLU A 20 6.12 0.20 4.84
N ALA A 21 5.58 0.99 5.77
CA ALA A 21 4.47 0.61 6.61
C ALA A 21 3.20 0.34 5.78
N GLU A 22 2.89 1.22 4.82
CA GLU A 22 1.76 1.07 3.90
C GLU A 22 1.82 -0.23 3.10
N THR A 23 3.02 -0.69 2.74
CA THR A 23 3.23 -1.94 2.00
C THR A 23 3.13 -3.16 2.92
N LEU A 24 3.86 -3.12 4.03
CA LEU A 24 4.01 -4.27 4.94
C LEU A 24 2.72 -4.62 5.70
N PHE A 25 1.91 -3.60 6.02
CA PHE A 25 0.66 -3.77 6.76
C PHE A 25 -0.58 -3.76 5.87
N ALA A 26 -0.42 -3.92 4.54
CA ALA A 26 -1.55 -4.05 3.63
C ALA A 26 -2.38 -5.32 3.94
N VAL A 27 -3.70 -5.23 3.73
CA VAL A 27 -4.63 -6.35 3.90
C VAL A 27 -5.48 -6.54 2.64
N ALA A 28 -5.81 -7.80 2.33
CA ALA A 28 -6.61 -8.14 1.15
C ALA A 28 -7.33 -9.48 1.33
N ASN A 29 -8.39 -9.68 0.54
CA ASN A 29 -9.17 -10.93 0.50
C ASN A 29 -9.25 -11.56 -0.91
N GLY A 30 -8.41 -11.10 -1.84
CA GLY A 30 -8.40 -11.54 -3.23
C GLY A 30 -9.40 -10.80 -4.14
N TYR A 31 -10.52 -10.33 -3.59
CA TYR A 31 -11.46 -9.46 -4.29
C TYR A 31 -11.10 -7.98 -4.17
N MET A 32 -10.69 -7.55 -2.98
CA MET A 32 -10.28 -6.18 -2.68
C MET A 32 -9.10 -6.15 -1.73
N GLY A 33 -8.37 -5.04 -1.73
CA GLY A 33 -7.26 -4.79 -0.83
C GLY A 33 -7.08 -3.30 -0.53
N ILE A 34 -6.43 -3.02 0.59
CA ILE A 34 -6.07 -1.68 1.01
C ILE A 34 -4.65 -1.68 1.57
N ARG A 35 -3.90 -0.61 1.31
CA ARG A 35 -2.58 -0.40 1.92
C ARG A 35 -2.71 -0.04 3.40
N GLY A 36 -1.69 -0.37 4.19
CA GLY A 36 -1.64 -0.10 5.63
C GLY A 36 -1.38 1.37 5.98
N ALA A 37 -2.02 2.30 5.27
CA ALA A 37 -1.97 3.73 5.59
C ALA A 37 -2.82 4.02 6.84
N HIS A 38 -2.50 5.12 7.51
CA HIS A 38 -3.28 5.60 8.65
C HIS A 38 -4.61 6.21 8.19
N ASP A 39 -5.71 5.91 8.90
CA ASP A 39 -7.05 6.42 8.57
C ASP A 39 -7.17 7.94 8.73
N GLU A 40 -6.27 8.55 9.51
CA GLU A 40 -6.13 10.01 9.65
C GLU A 40 -5.64 10.70 8.35
N GLY A 41 -5.21 9.92 7.36
CA GLY A 41 -4.85 10.38 6.02
C GLY A 41 -3.37 10.73 5.89
N LEU A 42 -2.85 11.65 6.70
CA LEU A 42 -1.44 12.07 6.66
C LEU A 42 -0.72 11.76 7.98
N PRO A 43 0.56 11.36 7.93
CA PRO A 43 1.41 11.23 6.75
C PRO A 43 1.20 9.90 6.01
N SER A 44 1.19 10.00 4.68
CA SER A 44 1.10 8.86 3.77
C SER A 44 2.00 9.08 2.56
N ASN A 45 2.49 8.00 1.95
CA ASN A 45 3.21 8.07 0.69
C ASN A 45 2.27 7.86 -0.49
N ASP A 46 1.58 6.72 -0.53
CA ASP A 46 0.67 6.37 -1.62
C ASP A 46 -0.48 5.51 -1.06
N PRO A 47 -1.41 6.12 -0.29
CA PRO A 47 -2.53 5.41 0.30
C PRO A 47 -3.46 4.93 -0.82
N GLY A 48 -3.82 3.65 -0.79
CA GLY A 48 -4.52 3.03 -1.92
C GLY A 48 -5.51 1.96 -1.53
N PHE A 49 -6.64 1.97 -2.22
CA PHE A 49 -7.67 0.93 -2.21
C PHE A 49 -7.77 0.34 -3.62
N PHE A 50 -7.80 -0.99 -3.71
CA PHE A 50 -7.78 -1.69 -4.98
C PHE A 50 -8.91 -2.71 -5.05
N LEU A 51 -9.59 -2.74 -6.18
CA LEU A 51 -10.64 -3.70 -6.51
C LEU A 51 -10.16 -4.60 -7.65
N ASN A 52 -10.21 -5.91 -7.45
CA ASN A 52 -9.80 -6.87 -8.46
C ASN A 52 -10.64 -6.71 -9.73
N GLY A 53 -9.97 -6.60 -10.88
CA GLY A 53 -10.60 -6.40 -12.18
C GLY A 53 -10.97 -4.95 -12.50
N PHE A 54 -10.94 -4.04 -11.54
CA PHE A 54 -11.15 -2.61 -11.79
C PHE A 54 -9.83 -1.94 -12.18
N HIS A 55 -9.74 -1.54 -13.44
CA HIS A 55 -8.56 -0.92 -14.01
C HIS A 55 -8.94 0.02 -15.15
N GLU A 56 -8.08 0.98 -15.39
CA GLU A 56 -8.21 1.90 -16.52
C GLU A 56 -7.31 1.43 -17.68
N THR A 57 -7.76 1.68 -18.90
CA THR A 57 -6.98 1.38 -20.12
C THR A 57 -6.69 2.69 -20.84
N TRP A 58 -5.42 2.88 -21.19
CA TRP A 58 -4.96 4.08 -21.89
C TRP A 58 -4.22 3.68 -23.17
N PRO A 59 -4.37 4.43 -24.27
CA PRO A 59 -3.52 4.23 -25.45
C PRO A 59 -2.06 4.54 -25.09
N ILE A 60 -1.15 3.66 -25.51
CA ILE A 60 0.29 3.82 -25.28
C ILE A 60 0.89 4.59 -26.46
N PRO A 61 1.46 5.79 -26.24
CA PRO A 61 2.20 6.49 -27.29
C PRO A 61 3.57 5.82 -27.47
N TYR A 62 3.84 5.26 -28.64
CA TYR A 62 5.15 4.73 -29.01
C TYR A 62 6.00 5.86 -29.62
N GLY A 63 7.24 5.99 -29.16
CA GLY A 63 8.19 7.03 -29.62
C GLY A 63 8.92 6.70 -30.93
N GLU A 64 8.58 5.58 -31.58
CA GLU A 64 9.25 5.08 -32.80
C GLU A 64 8.58 5.56 -34.10
N ALA A 65 7.60 6.47 -34.02
CA ALA A 65 6.87 7.00 -35.18
C ALA A 65 7.70 7.99 -36.02
#